data_AF-A0A7W0XUF0-F1
#
_entry.id   AF-A0A7W0XUF0-F1
#
_cell.length_a   1.000
_cell.length_b   1.000
_cell.length_c   1.000
_cell.angle_alpha   90.00
_cell.angle_beta   90.00
_cell.angle_gamma   90.00
#
_symmetry.space_group_name_H-M   'P 1'
#
loop_
_entity.id
_entity.type
_entity.pdbx_description
1 polymer ?
#
loop_
_entity_poly.entity_id
_entity_poly.type
_entity_poly.pdbx_seq_one_letter_code
_entity_poly.pdbx_strand_id
1 'polypeptide(L)'
;QGRAGSWDVLALEVRYRMPKGQLAPAQYAVTAMAVPLPLPLLRIAPRRFLSHGTAGLLLLPTDDEVFESRWRVLASADAPELRGISGVRLRAALVAGPDLDELWTAAGYLAVSRAGPHHGTVLSEHIGLLGEAMAGLQTAL
;
A
#
# COMPACT_ATOMS: atom_id res chain seq x y z
N GLN A 1 -11.78 11.09 7.38
CA GLN A 1 -12.12 9.75 7.90
C GLN A 1 -13.48 9.35 7.37
N GLY A 2 -13.68 8.08 7.05
CA GLY A 2 -14.94 7.53 6.57
C GLY A 2 -14.96 6.01 6.70
N ARG A 3 -15.92 5.35 6.05
CA ARG A 3 -16.03 3.90 6.03
C ARG A 3 -16.11 3.36 4.61
N ALA A 4 -15.54 2.18 4.40
CA ALA A 4 -15.70 1.38 3.19
C ALA A 4 -16.12 -0.04 3.59
N GLY A 5 -17.41 -0.34 3.44
CA GLY A 5 -18.00 -1.56 4.01
C GLY A 5 -17.85 -1.56 5.54
N SER A 6 -17.22 -2.60 6.08
CA SER A 6 -16.94 -2.72 7.52
C SER A 6 -15.71 -1.94 7.98
N TRP A 7 -14.84 -1.51 7.07
CA TRP A 7 -13.52 -0.94 7.39
C TRP A 7 -13.56 0.57 7.65
N ASP A 8 -12.83 1.01 8.67
CA ASP A 8 -12.53 2.41 8.89
C ASP A 8 -11.40 2.87 7.98
N VAL A 9 -11.62 3.99 7.30
CA VAL A 9 -10.70 4.52 6.28
C VAL A 9 -10.26 5.93 6.63
N LEU A 10 -8.96 6.15 6.56
CA LEU A 10 -8.33 7.46 6.57
C LEU A 10 -7.86 7.81 5.16
N ALA A 11 -8.07 9.05 4.75
CA ALA A 11 -7.52 9.62 3.53
C ALA A 11 -6.89 10.96 3.90
N LEU A 12 -5.64 11.16 3.51
CA LEU A 12 -4.86 12.35 3.80
C LEU A 12 -3.94 12.68 2.62
N GLU A 13 -3.55 13.94 2.53
CA GLU A 13 -2.57 14.41 1.55
C GLU A 13 -1.28 14.84 2.24
N VAL A 14 -0.15 14.44 1.68
CA VAL A 14 1.18 14.86 2.12
C VAL A 14 1.58 16.11 1.35
N ARG A 15 1.95 17.16 2.09
CA ARG A 15 2.40 18.45 1.55
C ARG A 15 3.73 18.83 2.18
N TYR A 16 4.68 19.30 1.37
CA TYR A 16 5.91 19.87 1.89
C TYR A 16 5.73 21.34 2.27
N ARG A 17 6.40 21.74 3.35
CA ARG A 17 6.55 23.15 3.70
C ARG A 17 7.75 23.71 2.91
N MET A 18 7.47 24.69 2.05
CA MET A 18 8.48 25.42 1.30
C MET A 18 9.30 26.30 2.26
N PRO A 19 10.54 26.70 1.91
CA PRO A 19 11.40 27.52 2.78
C PRO A 19 10.75 28.82 3.27
N LYS A 20 9.85 29.41 2.49
CA LYS A 20 9.09 30.63 2.83
C LYS A 20 7.81 30.37 3.64
N GLY A 21 7.63 29.17 4.18
CA GLY A 21 6.47 28.78 5.01
C GLY A 21 5.21 28.40 4.24
N GLN A 22 5.17 28.61 2.92
CA GLN A 22 4.05 28.20 2.07
C GLN A 22 3.99 26.67 1.94
N LEU A 23 2.79 26.11 1.86
CA LEU A 23 2.62 24.69 1.56
C LEU A 23 2.66 24.47 0.05
N ALA A 24 3.49 23.53 -0.40
CA ALA A 24 3.46 23.04 -1.77
C ALA A 24 2.08 22.41 -2.10
N PRO A 25 1.73 22.23 -3.39
CA PRO A 25 0.64 21.36 -3.78
C PRO A 25 0.78 19.97 -3.15
N ALA A 26 -0.34 19.24 -3.00
CA ALA A 26 -0.32 17.86 -2.53
C ALA A 26 0.63 17.02 -3.37
N GLN A 27 1.61 16.43 -2.69
CA GLN A 27 2.66 15.63 -3.31
C GLN A 27 2.28 14.16 -3.33
N TYR A 28 1.55 13.71 -2.32
CA TYR A 28 1.05 12.35 -2.24
C TYR A 28 -0.36 12.31 -1.66
N ALA A 29 -1.18 11.45 -2.25
CA ALA A 29 -2.45 10.99 -1.73
C ALA A 29 -2.18 9.72 -0.93
N VAL A 30 -2.61 9.64 0.33
CA VAL A 30 -2.43 8.47 1.19
C VAL A 30 -3.77 8.02 1.72
N THR A 31 -4.14 6.78 1.45
CA THR A 31 -5.33 6.14 2.02
C THR A 31 -4.89 4.99 2.92
N ALA A 32 -5.51 4.82 4.08
CA ALA A 32 -5.16 3.79 5.03
C ALA A 32 -6.38 3.14 5.68
N MET A 33 -6.28 1.84 5.94
CA MET A 33 -7.24 1.07 6.74
C MET A 33 -6.56 0.58 8.02
N ALA A 34 -7.25 0.72 9.15
CA ALA A 34 -6.78 0.20 10.42
C ALA A 34 -6.81 -1.34 10.40
N VAL A 35 -5.74 -1.96 10.88
CA VAL A 35 -5.64 -3.41 11.00
C VAL A 35 -5.89 -3.82 12.46
N PRO A 36 -6.64 -4.91 12.71
CA PRO A 36 -7.05 -5.29 14.07
C PRO A 36 -5.91 -5.87 14.91
N LEU A 37 -4.75 -6.15 14.30
CA LEU A 37 -3.60 -6.80 14.91
C LEU A 37 -2.32 -6.05 14.51
N PRO A 38 -1.27 -6.06 15.36
CA PRO A 38 0.05 -5.57 14.96
C PRO A 38 0.55 -6.36 13.76
N LEU A 39 0.81 -5.67 12.64
CA LEU A 39 1.39 -6.29 11.45
C LEU A 39 2.91 -6.09 11.41
N PRO A 40 3.68 -7.11 11.00
CA PRO A 40 5.07 -6.90 10.62
C PRO A 40 5.19 -5.87 9.50
N LEU A 41 6.40 -5.31 9.34
CA LEU A 41 6.67 -4.35 8.27
C LEU A 41 6.59 -5.03 6.90
N LEU A 42 5.84 -4.40 6.00
CA LEU A 42 5.60 -4.79 4.62
C LEU A 42 5.70 -3.54 3.75
N ARG A 43 6.22 -3.71 2.53
CA ARG A 43 6.21 -2.71 1.46
C ARG A 43 6.02 -3.41 0.12
N ILE A 44 4.96 -3.08 -0.61
CA ILE A 44 4.73 -3.51 -1.99
C ILE A 44 4.92 -2.29 -2.88
N ALA A 45 5.87 -2.36 -3.81
CA ALA A 45 6.24 -1.20 -4.62
C ALA A 45 6.50 -1.58 -6.08
N PRO A 46 6.27 -0.67 -7.04
CA PRO A 46 6.71 -0.84 -8.41
C PRO A 46 8.22 -1.04 -8.47
N ARG A 47 8.70 -1.93 -9.33
CA ARG A 47 10.14 -2.19 -9.48
C ARG A 47 10.92 -0.97 -9.96
N ARG A 48 10.27 -0.10 -10.74
CA ARG A 48 10.86 1.16 -11.21
C ARG A 48 11.03 2.20 -10.09
N PHE A 49 10.38 2.02 -8.94
CA PHE A 49 10.60 2.91 -7.80
C PHE A 49 11.93 2.57 -7.13
N LEU A 50 12.67 3.60 -6.72
CA LEU A 50 13.95 3.44 -6.05
C LEU A 50 13.78 2.66 -4.73
N SER A 51 14.67 1.70 -4.50
CA SER A 51 14.68 0.85 -3.29
C SER A 51 15.40 1.49 -2.10
N HIS A 52 15.55 2.82 -2.06
CA HIS A 52 16.16 3.44 -0.88
C HIS A 52 15.23 3.35 0.33
N GLY A 53 15.84 3.28 1.52
CA GLY A 53 15.11 3.29 2.79
C GLY A 53 14.28 2.03 3.06
N THR A 54 14.68 0.86 2.56
CA THR A 54 13.96 -0.40 2.87
C THR A 54 14.14 -0.87 4.30
N ALA A 55 14.96 -0.21 5.12
CA ALA A 55 15.08 -0.45 6.56
C ALA A 55 15.27 -1.94 6.95
N GLY A 56 16.01 -2.71 6.13
CA GLY A 56 16.26 -4.14 6.38
C GLY A 56 15.17 -5.10 5.90
N LEU A 57 14.16 -4.63 5.17
CA LEU A 57 13.16 -5.49 4.53
C LEU A 57 13.81 -6.40 3.49
N LEU A 58 13.40 -7.66 3.49
CA LEU A 58 13.84 -8.71 2.58
C LEU A 58 12.86 -8.84 1.42
N LEU A 59 13.37 -9.19 0.24
CA LEU A 59 12.51 -9.54 -0.90
C LEU A 59 11.74 -10.82 -0.56
N LEU A 60 10.41 -10.73 -0.63
CA LEU A 60 9.51 -11.86 -0.50
C LEU A 60 9.10 -12.31 -1.90
N PRO A 61 9.71 -13.39 -2.44
CA PRO A 61 9.39 -13.86 -3.78
C PRO A 61 7.96 -14.36 -3.85
N THR A 62 7.36 -14.25 -5.02
CA THR A 62 6.00 -14.70 -5.36
C THR A 62 6.08 -15.63 -6.56
N ASP A 63 5.20 -16.62 -6.65
CA ASP A 63 5.14 -17.53 -7.81
C ASP A 63 4.39 -16.91 -9.02
N ASP A 64 4.52 -15.59 -9.20
CA ASP A 64 3.76 -14.80 -10.18
C ASP A 64 4.71 -13.91 -10.99
N GLU A 65 5.28 -14.46 -12.05
CA GLU A 65 6.29 -13.78 -12.88
C GLU A 65 5.79 -12.46 -13.48
N VAL A 66 4.49 -12.38 -13.83
CA VAL A 66 3.89 -11.16 -14.38
C VAL A 66 3.89 -10.07 -13.33
N PHE A 67 3.47 -10.39 -12.11
CA PHE A 67 3.55 -9.48 -10.99
C PHE A 67 5.00 -9.10 -10.69
N GLU A 68 5.90 -10.07 -10.58
CA GLU A 68 7.31 -9.84 -10.25
C GLU A 68 8.05 -9.04 -11.32
N SER A 69 7.57 -8.98 -12.56
CA SER A 69 8.17 -8.12 -13.59
C SER A 69 7.92 -6.63 -13.35
N ARG A 70 6.82 -6.28 -12.66
CA ARG A 70 6.35 -4.90 -12.46
C ARG A 70 6.44 -4.43 -11.01
N TRP A 71 6.31 -5.36 -10.07
CA TRP A 71 6.19 -5.11 -8.65
C TRP A 71 7.19 -5.95 -7.84
N ARG A 72 7.42 -5.54 -6.60
CA ARG A 72 8.17 -6.32 -5.61
C ARG A 72 7.46 -6.26 -4.27
N VAL A 73 7.53 -7.36 -3.53
CA VAL A 73 7.10 -7.43 -2.13
C VAL A 73 8.35 -7.44 -1.25
N LEU A 74 8.42 -6.51 -0.31
CA LEU A 74 9.48 -6.41 0.68
C LEU A 74 8.86 -6.58 2.06
N ALA A 75 9.40 -7.46 2.88
CA ALA A 75 8.84 -7.80 4.18
C ALA A 75 9.93 -8.00 5.23
N SER A 76 9.57 -7.76 6.49
CA SER A 76 10.48 -7.97 7.63
C SER A 76 10.68 -9.46 7.97
N ALA A 77 9.72 -10.31 7.59
CA ALA A 77 9.77 -11.76 7.71
C ALA A 77 8.87 -12.42 6.66
N ASP A 78 9.09 -13.70 6.38
CA ASP A 78 8.13 -14.52 5.63
C ASP A 78 7.06 -15.04 6.61
N ALA A 79 5.96 -14.29 6.74
CA ALA A 79 4.89 -14.57 7.69
C ALA A 79 3.53 -14.75 6.97
N PRO A 80 2.66 -15.66 7.46
CA PRO A 80 1.37 -15.97 6.82
C PRO A 80 0.50 -14.74 6.59
N GLU A 81 0.45 -13.79 7.53
CA GLU A 81 -0.30 -12.55 7.42
C GLU A 81 0.21 -11.65 6.28
N LEU A 82 1.52 -11.59 6.06
CA LEU A 82 2.12 -10.80 4.97
C LEU A 82 1.91 -11.47 3.61
N ARG A 83 1.95 -12.81 3.58
CA ARG A 83 1.57 -13.62 2.41
C ARG A 83 0.09 -13.44 2.06
N GLY A 84 -0.77 -13.37 3.09
CA GLY A 84 -2.19 -13.07 2.94
C GLY A 84 -2.43 -11.68 2.35
N ILE A 85 -1.81 -10.65 2.92
CA ILE A 85 -1.90 -9.26 2.41
C ILE A 85 -1.44 -9.18 0.95
N SER A 86 -0.31 -9.82 0.62
CA SER A 86 0.25 -9.86 -0.74
C SER A 86 -0.32 -10.99 -1.62
N GLY A 87 -1.53 -11.48 -1.30
CA GLY A 87 -2.17 -12.60 -1.96
C GLY A 87 -2.53 -12.38 -3.43
N VAL A 88 -2.95 -13.45 -4.10
CA VAL A 88 -3.19 -13.49 -5.57
C VAL A 88 -4.15 -12.38 -6.04
N ARG A 89 -5.21 -12.09 -5.28
CA ARG A 89 -6.20 -11.08 -5.68
C ARG A 89 -5.62 -9.66 -5.69
N LEU A 90 -4.84 -9.29 -4.66
CA LEU A 90 -4.16 -8.00 -4.64
C LEU A 90 -3.16 -7.90 -5.80
N ARG A 91 -2.36 -8.95 -6.03
CA ARG A 91 -1.38 -8.97 -7.13
C ARG A 91 -2.05 -8.81 -8.49
N ALA A 92 -3.17 -9.51 -8.73
CA ALA A 92 -3.95 -9.36 -9.95
C ALA A 92 -4.50 -7.93 -10.12
N ALA A 93 -5.00 -7.31 -9.05
CA ALA A 93 -5.47 -5.92 -9.09
C ALA A 93 -4.35 -4.93 -9.41
N LEU A 94 -3.16 -5.11 -8.82
CA LEU A 94 -1.99 -4.28 -9.08
C LEU A 94 -1.45 -4.43 -10.52
N VAL A 95 -1.48 -5.65 -11.07
CA VAL A 95 -1.10 -5.90 -12.47
C VAL A 95 -2.12 -5.32 -13.45
N ALA A 96 -3.41 -5.36 -13.12
CA ALA A 96 -4.44 -4.77 -13.97
C ALA A 96 -4.38 -3.24 -14.03
N GLY A 97 -3.91 -2.60 -12.95
CA GLY A 97 -3.73 -1.16 -12.85
C GLY A 97 -2.39 -0.65 -13.36
N PRO A 98 -2.19 0.67 -13.40
CA PRO A 98 -0.87 1.26 -13.63
C PRO A 98 0.00 1.13 -12.37
N ASP A 99 1.32 0.97 -12.49
CA ASP A 99 2.18 0.83 -11.29
C ASP A 99 2.49 2.18 -10.63
N LEU A 100 1.46 2.93 -10.25
CA LEU A 100 1.59 4.27 -9.65
C LEU A 100 1.59 4.25 -8.12
N ASP A 101 1.10 3.16 -7.56
CA ASP A 101 0.84 3.04 -6.13
C ASP A 101 1.98 2.36 -5.40
N GLU A 102 2.14 2.69 -4.13
CA GLU A 102 2.93 1.92 -3.17
C GLU A 102 1.99 1.45 -2.07
N LEU A 103 2.24 0.29 -1.46
CA LEU A 103 1.51 -0.18 -0.28
C LEU A 103 2.49 -0.51 0.84
N TRP A 104 2.14 -0.21 2.08
CA TRP A 104 3.01 -0.50 3.22
C TRP A 104 2.23 -0.58 4.53
N THR A 105 2.81 -1.27 5.51
CA THR A 105 2.31 -1.30 6.88
C THR A 105 3.05 -0.30 7.75
N ALA A 106 2.32 0.43 8.59
CA ALA A 106 2.88 1.34 9.57
C ALA A 106 1.90 1.60 10.71
N ALA A 107 2.37 1.56 11.96
CA ALA A 107 1.63 2.01 13.15
C ALA A 107 0.19 1.46 13.26
N GLY A 108 -0.04 0.18 12.94
CA GLY A 108 -1.38 -0.43 13.00
C GLY A 108 -2.29 -0.10 11.81
N TYR A 109 -1.71 0.37 10.71
CA TYR A 109 -2.40 0.61 9.44
C TYR A 109 -1.76 -0.15 8.29
N LEU A 110 -2.59 -0.55 7.34
CA LEU A 110 -2.19 -0.83 5.97
C LEU A 110 -2.55 0.38 5.12
N ALA A 111 -1.58 0.91 4.37
CA ALA A 111 -1.72 2.13 3.61
C ALA A 111 -1.36 1.96 2.13
N VAL A 112 -1.91 2.83 1.30
CA VAL A 112 -1.60 3.00 -0.13
C VAL A 112 -1.30 4.46 -0.41
N SER A 113 -0.28 4.75 -1.21
CA SER A 113 0.04 6.11 -1.66
C SER A 113 0.23 6.17 -3.14
N ARG A 114 -0.17 7.32 -3.69
CA ARG A 114 0.12 7.74 -5.05
C ARG A 114 0.69 9.15 -5.06
N ALA A 115 1.57 9.44 -6.00
CA ALA A 115 2.01 10.80 -6.26
C ALA A 115 0.85 11.68 -6.77
N GLY A 116 0.75 12.91 -6.27
CA GLY A 116 -0.32 13.87 -6.55
C GLY A 116 -1.40 13.95 -5.48
N PRO A 117 -2.48 14.72 -5.73
CA PRO A 117 -3.61 14.88 -4.81
C PRO A 117 -4.60 13.71 -4.84
N HIS A 118 -5.46 13.63 -3.84
CA HIS A 118 -6.66 12.79 -3.93
C HIS A 118 -7.66 13.38 -4.92
N HIS A 119 -8.24 12.51 -5.73
CA HIS A 119 -9.50 12.75 -6.43
C HIS A 119 -10.37 11.50 -6.33
N GLY A 120 -11.64 11.57 -6.75
CA GLY A 120 -12.61 10.48 -6.58
C GLY A 120 -12.07 9.12 -7.06
N THR A 121 -11.48 9.08 -8.25
CA THR A 121 -10.89 7.86 -8.82
C THR A 121 -9.74 7.30 -7.98
N VAL A 122 -8.76 8.13 -7.58
CA VAL A 122 -7.63 7.68 -6.73
C VAL A 122 -8.13 7.10 -5.41
N LEU A 123 -9.10 7.76 -4.78
CA LEU A 123 -9.66 7.28 -3.52
C LEU A 123 -10.37 5.93 -3.71
N SER A 124 -11.18 5.78 -4.77
CA SER A 124 -11.86 4.53 -5.08
C SER A 124 -10.88 3.39 -5.37
N GLU A 125 -9.82 3.65 -6.14
CA GLU A 125 -8.78 2.66 -6.46
C GLU A 125 -8.01 2.24 -5.21
N HIS A 126 -7.59 3.19 -4.37
CA HIS A 126 -6.93 2.88 -3.09
C HIS A 126 -7.82 2.03 -2.18
N ILE A 127 -9.11 2.35 -2.07
CA ILE A 127 -10.06 1.56 -1.27
C ILE A 127 -10.19 0.15 -1.83
N GLY A 128 -10.23 -0.02 -3.15
CA GLY A 128 -10.26 -1.33 -3.81
C GLY A 128 -9.02 -2.16 -3.48
N LEU A 129 -7.81 -1.58 -3.66
CA LEU A 129 -6.55 -2.26 -3.34
C LEU A 129 -6.47 -2.65 -1.85
N LEU A 130 -6.82 -1.74 -0.95
CA LEU A 130 -6.86 -2.03 0.49
C LEU A 130 -7.89 -3.12 0.82
N GLY A 131 -9.05 -3.11 0.18
CA GLY A 131 -10.08 -4.14 0.36
C GLY A 131 -9.57 -5.53 0.00
N GLU A 132 -8.89 -5.67 -1.15
CA GLU A 132 -8.29 -6.94 -1.57
C GLU A 132 -7.21 -7.42 -0.60
N ALA A 133 -6.37 -6.50 -0.13
CA ALA A 133 -5.31 -6.80 0.83
C ALA A 133 -5.88 -7.22 2.21
N MET A 134 -6.91 -6.53 2.69
CA MET A 134 -7.58 -6.84 3.97
C MET A 134 -8.33 -8.17 3.91
N ALA A 135 -8.98 -8.48 2.78
CA ALA A 135 -9.62 -9.80 2.58
C ALA A 135 -8.58 -10.93 2.59
N GLY A 136 -7.40 -10.70 1.98
CA GLY A 136 -6.28 -11.62 2.02
C GLY A 136 -5.75 -11.83 3.45
N LEU A 137 -5.60 -10.76 4.23
CA LEU A 137 -5.24 -10.83 5.65
C LEU A 137 -6.25 -11.66 6.46
N GLN A 138 -7.56 -11.42 6.29
CA GLN A 138 -8.61 -12.16 6.99
C GLN A 138 -8.61 -13.66 6.69
N THR A 139 -8.13 -14.07 5.52
CA THR A 139 -8.05 -15.49 5.14
C THR A 139 -6.82 -16.17 5.75
N ALA A 140 -5.80 -15.39 6.12
CA ALA A 140 -4.55 -15.90 6.70
C ALA A 140 -4.57 -16.01 8.23
N LEU A 141 -5.58 -15.40 8.89
CA LEU A 141 -5.83 -15.46 10.33
C LEU A 141 -6.79 -16.61 10.66
#